data_AF-A0A2X3KFX0-F1
#
_entry.id   AF-A0A2X3KFX0-F1
#
_cell.length_a   1.000
_cell.length_b   1.000
_cell.length_c   1.000
_cell.angle_alpha   90.00
_cell.angle_beta   90.00
_cell.angle_gamma   90.00
#
_symmetry.space_group_name_H-M   'P 1'
#
loop_
_entity.id
_entity.type
_entity.pdbx_description
1 polymer ?
#
loop_
_entity_poly.entity_id
_entity_poly.type
_entity_poly.pdbx_seq_one_letter_code
_entity_poly.pdbx_strand_id
1 'polypeptide(L)'
;MTMFLVYRQLSVYGGIFVPPHIAVIHQYMREMMAGGGKMILGSDSHTRYGALGTMAVGEGGGELVKQLLNDTWDIDYPGVVAVHLTGKPAPYVGPQDVALAIIGAVFKNGYVKNKVMEFVGPGVSALSTDFRNSVDVMTTETTCLSSVWQTDEEVHNWLALHGRGQDYCQLNPQPMAYYDGCISR
;
A
#
# COMPACT_ATOMS: atom_id res chain seq x y z
N MET A 1 0.68 -11.74 -13.11
CA MET A 1 1.36 -10.93 -12.09
C MET A 1 2.71 -10.49 -12.66
N THR A 2 3.07 -9.22 -12.55
CA THR A 2 4.33 -8.71 -13.12
C THR A 2 5.35 -8.54 -12.00
N MET A 3 6.44 -9.29 -12.06
CA MET A 3 7.50 -9.32 -11.04
C MET A 3 8.66 -8.40 -11.42
N PHE A 4 9.23 -7.69 -10.43
CA PHE A 4 10.43 -6.86 -10.58
C PHE A 4 11.49 -7.28 -9.56
N LEU A 5 12.69 -7.61 -10.05
CA LEU A 5 13.86 -7.96 -9.25
C LEU A 5 15.10 -7.36 -9.91
N VAL A 6 16.03 -6.86 -9.09
CA VAL A 6 17.21 -6.06 -9.50
C VAL A 6 18.35 -6.95 -10.04
N TYR A 7 18.06 -7.86 -10.99
CA TYR A 7 19.10 -8.69 -11.61
C TYR A 7 18.96 -8.80 -13.13
N ARG A 8 20.07 -8.55 -13.82
CA ARG A 8 20.21 -8.54 -15.29
C ARG A 8 19.82 -9.88 -15.96
N GLN A 9 19.75 -10.96 -15.20
CA GLN A 9 19.49 -12.33 -15.66
C GLN A 9 18.00 -12.69 -15.79
N LEU A 10 17.06 -11.80 -15.45
CA LEU A 10 15.62 -12.11 -15.51
C LEU A 10 14.97 -11.89 -16.88
N SER A 11 15.63 -11.21 -17.80
CA SER A 11 15.10 -11.01 -19.16
C SER A 11 14.88 -12.33 -19.90
N VAL A 12 15.69 -13.36 -19.62
CA VAL A 12 15.49 -14.72 -20.14
C VAL A 12 14.23 -15.40 -19.62
N TYR A 13 13.66 -14.93 -18.51
CA TYR A 13 12.42 -15.44 -17.93
C TYR A 13 11.24 -14.47 -18.12
N GLY A 14 11.36 -13.46 -18.99
CA GLY A 14 10.30 -12.49 -19.29
C GLY A 14 10.10 -11.41 -18.23
N GLY A 15 11.03 -11.26 -17.28
CA GLY A 15 10.99 -10.21 -16.27
C GLY A 15 11.40 -8.83 -16.82
N ILE A 16 10.87 -7.76 -16.22
CA ILE A 16 11.29 -6.39 -16.52
C ILE A 16 12.46 -6.03 -15.62
N PHE A 17 13.57 -5.58 -16.21
CA PHE A 17 14.74 -5.11 -15.48
C PHE A 17 14.76 -3.59 -15.40
N VAL A 18 14.75 -3.04 -14.18
CA VAL A 18 14.92 -1.61 -13.91
C VAL A 18 16.33 -1.39 -13.34
N PRO A 19 17.21 -0.67 -14.05
CA PRO A 19 18.55 -0.35 -13.56
C PRO A 19 18.51 0.43 -12.23
N PRO A 20 19.46 0.19 -11.31
CA PRO A 20 19.43 0.73 -9.94
C PRO A 20 19.56 2.26 -9.86
N HIS A 21 20.01 2.93 -10.93
CA HIS A 21 20.17 4.38 -10.98
C HIS A 21 18.95 5.11 -11.56
N ILE A 22 17.91 4.39 -11.99
CA ILE A 22 16.72 4.99 -12.61
C ILE A 22 15.69 5.41 -11.55
N ALA A 23 15.44 4.57 -10.55
CA ALA A 23 14.43 4.85 -9.56
C ALA A 23 14.63 4.01 -8.29
N VAL A 24 14.13 4.53 -7.17
CA VAL A 24 13.82 3.71 -6.00
C VAL A 24 12.64 2.80 -6.38
N ILE A 25 12.77 1.50 -6.13
CA ILE A 25 11.82 0.48 -6.62
C ILE A 25 10.37 0.79 -6.29
N HIS A 26 10.08 1.24 -5.07
CA HIS A 26 8.69 1.54 -4.67
C HIS A 26 8.11 2.75 -5.40
N GLN A 27 8.94 3.73 -5.75
CA GLN A 27 8.49 4.85 -6.56
C GLN A 27 8.17 4.40 -7.98
N TYR A 28 9.08 3.63 -8.58
CA TYR A 28 8.83 3.02 -9.90
C TYR A 28 7.54 2.19 -9.92
N MET A 29 7.32 1.36 -8.90
CA MET A 29 6.13 0.51 -8.83
C MET A 29 4.83 1.31 -8.69
N ARG A 30 4.83 2.42 -7.94
CA ARG A 30 3.68 3.33 -7.87
C ARG A 30 3.37 3.93 -9.24
N GLU A 31 4.38 4.47 -9.90
CA GLU A 31 4.24 5.16 -11.19
C GLU A 31 3.86 4.20 -12.31
N MET A 32 4.38 2.97 -12.32
CA MET A 32 4.29 2.07 -13.48
C MET A 32 3.35 0.88 -13.32
N MET A 33 3.09 0.39 -12.09
CA MET A 33 2.44 -0.91 -11.88
C MET A 33 1.22 -0.89 -10.93
N ALA A 34 1.29 -0.15 -9.83
CA ALA A 34 0.22 -0.09 -8.82
C ALA A 34 -1.04 0.56 -9.37
N GLY A 35 -2.21 0.12 -8.91
CA GLY A 35 -3.52 0.62 -9.31
C GLY A 35 -4.66 -0.07 -8.56
N GLY A 36 -5.88 0.40 -8.78
CA GLY A 36 -7.05 -0.05 -8.04
C GLY A 36 -7.39 -1.52 -8.30
N GLY A 37 -7.66 -2.27 -7.22
CA GLY A 37 -8.07 -3.67 -7.29
C GLY A 37 -6.95 -4.65 -7.65
N LYS A 38 -5.70 -4.19 -7.69
CA LYS A 38 -4.53 -5.03 -7.96
C LYS A 38 -3.94 -5.61 -6.68
N MET A 39 -3.16 -6.66 -6.84
CA MET A 39 -2.33 -7.25 -5.80
C MET A 39 -0.88 -7.35 -6.27
N ILE A 40 0.06 -6.97 -5.39
CA ILE A 40 1.50 -7.00 -5.69
C ILE A 40 2.24 -7.61 -4.50
N LEU A 41 3.01 -8.66 -4.78
CA LEU A 41 3.98 -9.24 -3.84
C LEU A 41 5.39 -8.76 -4.24
N GLY A 42 6.18 -8.32 -3.28
CA GLY A 42 7.53 -7.80 -3.50
C GLY A 42 8.51 -8.34 -2.47
N SER A 43 9.80 -8.40 -2.81
CA SER A 43 10.84 -8.96 -1.91
C SER A 43 11.31 -8.01 -0.81
N ASP A 44 10.64 -6.88 -0.66
CA ASP A 44 11.02 -5.79 0.24
C ASP A 44 9.86 -5.46 1.19
N SER A 45 10.18 -5.19 2.46
CA SER A 45 9.20 -4.91 3.52
C SER A 45 8.30 -3.71 3.22
N HIS A 46 8.83 -2.69 2.53
CA HIS A 46 8.14 -1.45 2.18
C HIS A 46 7.35 -1.55 0.89
N THR A 47 7.06 -2.77 0.42
CA THR A 47 6.09 -3.05 -0.64
C THR A 47 4.69 -2.63 -0.16
N ARG A 48 4.40 -1.32 -0.26
CA ARG A 48 3.21 -0.62 0.21
C ARG A 48 2.72 0.33 -0.87
N TYR A 49 1.55 0.00 -1.43
CA TYR A 49 0.89 0.72 -2.52
C TYR A 49 -0.61 0.88 -2.25
N GLY A 50 -1.02 0.79 -0.98
CA GLY A 50 -2.41 0.79 -0.55
C GLY A 50 -3.12 2.08 -0.90
N ALA A 51 -2.40 3.20 -0.87
CA ALA A 51 -2.92 4.53 -1.24
C ALA A 51 -3.39 4.63 -2.70
N LEU A 52 -2.90 3.75 -3.58
CA LEU A 52 -3.32 3.63 -4.98
C LEU A 52 -4.37 2.53 -5.19
N GLY A 53 -4.91 1.95 -4.11
CA GLY A 53 -5.88 0.88 -4.15
C GLY A 53 -5.30 -0.50 -4.49
N THR A 54 -3.99 -0.69 -4.28
CA THR A 54 -3.31 -1.99 -4.47
C THR A 54 -3.05 -2.67 -3.13
N MET A 55 -3.44 -3.94 -2.99
CA MET A 55 -2.99 -4.77 -1.88
C MET A 55 -1.53 -5.17 -2.11
N ALA A 56 -0.61 -4.56 -1.37
CA ALA A 56 0.82 -4.71 -1.55
C ALA A 56 1.47 -5.35 -0.33
N VAL A 57 2.23 -6.43 -0.52
CA VAL A 57 2.81 -7.20 0.58
C VAL A 57 4.28 -7.47 0.32
N GLY A 58 5.11 -7.17 1.32
CA GLY A 58 6.50 -7.58 1.36
C GLY A 58 6.63 -9.03 1.80
N GLU A 59 7.25 -9.87 0.98
CA GLU A 59 7.35 -11.31 1.17
C GLU A 59 8.76 -11.84 0.96
N GLY A 60 9.02 -13.01 1.54
CA GLY A 60 10.28 -13.72 1.37
C GLY A 60 10.45 -14.28 -0.05
N GLY A 61 11.71 -14.48 -0.46
CA GLY A 61 12.02 -15.03 -1.79
C GLY A 61 11.35 -16.39 -2.08
N GLY A 62 11.10 -17.21 -1.05
CA GLY A 62 10.39 -18.49 -1.20
C GLY A 62 8.95 -18.33 -1.72
N GLU A 63 8.19 -17.39 -1.15
CA GLU A 63 6.82 -17.10 -1.62
C GLU A 63 6.82 -16.50 -3.02
N LEU A 64 7.80 -15.64 -3.34
CA LEU A 64 7.92 -15.10 -4.70
C LEU A 64 8.26 -16.18 -5.73
N VAL A 65 9.05 -17.20 -5.36
CA VAL A 65 9.34 -18.32 -6.27
C VAL A 65 8.09 -19.16 -6.53
N LYS A 66 7.25 -19.43 -5.52
CA LYS A 66 5.95 -20.10 -5.74
C LYS A 66 5.12 -19.38 -6.79
N GLN A 67 5.07 -18.06 -6.69
CA GLN A 67 4.33 -17.23 -7.63
C GLN A 67 4.89 -17.31 -9.07
N LEU A 68 6.21 -17.45 -9.23
CA LEU A 68 6.82 -17.68 -10.54
C LEU A 68 6.48 -19.05 -11.13
N LEU A 69 6.20 -20.02 -10.27
CA LEU A 69 5.78 -21.36 -10.65
C LEU A 69 4.25 -21.46 -10.85
N ASN A 70 3.52 -20.35 -10.70
CA ASN A 70 2.06 -20.28 -10.71
C ASN A 70 1.39 -21.07 -9.56
N ASP A 71 2.09 -21.23 -8.44
CA ASP A 71 1.51 -21.76 -7.20
C ASP A 71 0.76 -20.67 -6.43
N THR A 72 0.02 -21.09 -5.40
CA THR A 72 -0.73 -20.20 -4.51
C THR A 72 0.19 -19.43 -3.56
N TRP A 73 -0.27 -18.25 -3.13
CA TRP A 73 0.28 -17.54 -1.97
C TRP A 73 -0.68 -17.77 -0.81
N ASP A 74 -0.26 -18.60 0.13
CA ASP A 74 -1.11 -19.10 1.20
C ASP A 74 -0.79 -18.36 2.50
N ILE A 75 -1.78 -17.63 3.02
CA ILE A 75 -1.68 -16.89 4.27
C ILE A 75 -2.91 -17.11 5.14
N ASP A 76 -2.74 -17.00 6.45
CA ASP A 76 -3.87 -16.92 7.38
C ASP A 76 -4.69 -15.66 7.07
N TYR A 77 -6.03 -15.78 7.15
CA TYR A 77 -6.91 -14.65 6.91
C TYR A 77 -6.60 -13.52 7.90
N PRO A 78 -6.14 -12.35 7.42
CA PRO A 78 -5.71 -11.29 8.31
C PRO A 78 -6.92 -10.57 8.89
N GLY A 79 -6.87 -10.24 10.18
CA GLY A 79 -7.80 -9.27 10.73
C GLY A 79 -7.57 -7.88 10.13
N VAL A 80 -8.59 -7.03 10.17
CA VAL A 80 -8.57 -5.67 9.58
C VAL A 80 -8.75 -4.62 10.68
N VAL A 81 -7.84 -3.65 10.71
CA VAL A 81 -7.88 -2.50 11.63
C VAL A 81 -8.22 -1.25 10.85
N ALA A 82 -9.31 -0.58 11.20
CA ALA A 82 -9.64 0.71 10.63
C ALA A 82 -8.72 1.81 11.19
N VAL A 83 -8.14 2.59 10.29
CA VAL A 83 -7.52 3.87 10.58
C VAL A 83 -8.46 4.96 10.10
N HIS A 84 -9.33 5.41 11.01
CA HIS A 84 -10.33 6.42 10.71
C HIS A 84 -9.74 7.82 10.82
N LEU A 85 -9.44 8.44 9.68
CA LEU A 85 -8.87 9.77 9.57
C LEU A 85 -9.96 10.84 9.50
N THR A 86 -9.76 11.90 10.26
CA THR A 86 -10.66 13.06 10.33
C THR A 86 -9.90 14.37 10.17
N GLY A 87 -10.61 15.42 9.73
CA GLY A 87 -10.03 16.75 9.56
C GLY A 87 -8.96 16.82 8.48
N LYS A 88 -7.96 17.69 8.68
CA LYS A 88 -6.82 17.87 7.79
C LYS A 88 -5.56 18.20 8.59
N PRO A 89 -4.35 17.85 8.12
CA PRO A 89 -3.11 18.25 8.78
C PRO A 89 -3.03 19.77 8.98
N ALA A 90 -2.55 20.19 10.14
CA ALA A 90 -2.30 21.60 10.42
C ALA A 90 -1.11 22.10 9.56
N PRO A 91 -0.95 23.42 9.36
CA PRO A 91 0.24 23.96 8.71
C PRO A 91 1.52 23.40 9.34
N TYR A 92 2.49 23.04 8.51
CA TYR A 92 3.78 22.45 8.88
C TYR A 92 3.73 21.01 9.43
N VAL A 93 2.56 20.37 9.49
CA VAL A 93 2.44 18.93 9.80
C VAL A 93 2.57 18.14 8.49
N GLY A 94 3.61 17.33 8.39
CA GLY A 94 3.90 16.50 7.23
C GLY A 94 3.34 15.08 7.33
N PRO A 95 3.47 14.28 6.26
CA PRO A 95 3.01 12.88 6.25
C PRO A 95 3.75 12.02 7.28
N GLN A 96 5.04 12.31 7.53
CA GLN A 96 5.82 11.58 8.54
C GLN A 96 5.27 11.78 9.96
N ASP A 97 4.82 12.99 10.29
CA ASP A 97 4.23 13.30 11.60
C ASP A 97 2.91 12.52 11.79
N VAL A 98 2.08 12.49 10.74
CA VAL A 98 0.82 11.72 10.71
C VAL A 98 1.10 10.22 10.85
N ALA A 99 2.08 9.70 10.10
CA ALA A 99 2.47 8.30 10.16
C ALA A 99 2.95 7.90 11.56
N LEU A 100 3.83 8.69 12.18
CA LEU A 100 4.32 8.44 13.54
C LEU A 100 3.18 8.48 14.58
N ALA A 101 2.22 9.39 14.43
CA ALA A 101 1.05 9.46 15.30
C ALA A 101 0.15 8.22 15.18
N ILE A 102 -0.01 7.70 13.95
CA ILE A 102 -0.75 6.46 13.66
C ILE A 102 -0.01 5.26 14.25
N ILE A 103 1.29 5.11 13.98
CA ILE A 103 2.15 4.05 14.51
C ILE A 103 2.04 4.00 16.05
N GLY A 104 2.17 5.15 16.72
CA GLY A 104 2.04 5.23 18.18
C GLY A 104 0.65 4.85 18.69
N ALA A 105 -0.42 5.24 17.99
CA ALA A 105 -1.79 4.87 18.35
C ALA A 105 -2.04 3.36 18.18
N VAL A 106 -1.56 2.80 17.08
CA VAL A 106 -1.69 1.38 16.77
C VAL A 106 -0.98 0.51 17.81
N PHE A 107 0.27 0.83 18.15
CA PHE A 107 1.03 0.10 19.17
C PHE A 107 0.39 0.22 20.56
N LYS A 108 -0.11 1.41 20.92
CA LYS A 108 -0.78 1.63 22.22
C LYS A 108 -2.01 0.75 22.41
N ASN A 109 -2.73 0.42 21.34
CA ASN A 109 -3.91 -0.44 21.39
C ASN A 109 -3.58 -1.93 21.19
N GLY A 110 -2.31 -2.29 20.94
CA GLY A 110 -1.88 -3.69 20.78
C GLY A 110 -2.43 -4.37 19.51
N TYR A 111 -2.87 -3.62 18.50
CA TYR A 111 -3.61 -4.19 17.39
C TYR A 111 -2.77 -5.00 16.39
N VAL A 112 -1.48 -4.74 16.24
CA VAL A 112 -0.76 -5.12 15.01
C VAL A 112 0.33 -6.17 15.18
N LYS A 113 0.06 -7.29 14.54
CA LYS A 113 0.99 -8.21 13.88
C LYS A 113 0.14 -8.94 12.84
N ASN A 114 0.57 -8.99 11.58
CA ASN A 114 -0.13 -9.72 10.50
C ASN A 114 -1.61 -9.30 10.27
N LYS A 115 -1.97 -8.05 10.56
CA LYS A 115 -3.29 -7.47 10.22
C LYS A 115 -3.19 -6.52 9.04
N VAL A 116 -4.29 -6.29 8.32
CA VAL A 116 -4.40 -5.25 7.29
C VAL A 116 -4.87 -3.95 7.93
N MET A 117 -4.21 -2.84 7.60
CA MET A 117 -4.65 -1.50 8.01
C MET A 117 -5.49 -0.88 6.89
N GLU A 118 -6.78 -0.63 7.14
CA GLU A 118 -7.66 0.05 6.17
C GLU A 118 -7.85 1.51 6.56
N PHE A 119 -7.40 2.42 5.69
CA PHE A 119 -7.51 3.86 5.89
C PHE A 119 -8.81 4.39 5.34
N VAL A 120 -9.62 4.95 6.23
CA VAL A 120 -11.00 5.37 5.95
C VAL A 120 -11.30 6.72 6.59
N GLY A 121 -12.44 7.29 6.24
CA GLY A 121 -12.99 8.50 6.86
C GLY A 121 -12.77 9.76 6.04
N PRO A 122 -13.46 10.85 6.41
CA PRO A 122 -13.48 12.09 5.62
C PRO A 122 -12.10 12.75 5.51
N GLY A 123 -11.18 12.49 6.45
CA GLY A 123 -9.83 13.02 6.42
C GLY A 123 -8.99 12.51 5.25
N VAL A 124 -9.31 11.34 4.68
CA VAL A 124 -8.59 10.79 3.51
C VAL A 124 -8.65 11.76 2.33
N SER A 125 -9.84 12.30 2.03
CA SER A 125 -10.06 13.26 0.94
C SER A 125 -9.34 14.60 1.11
N ALA A 126 -8.84 14.91 2.31
CA ALA A 126 -8.07 16.12 2.57
C ALA A 126 -6.58 15.97 2.24
N LEU A 127 -6.13 14.77 1.86
CA LEU A 127 -4.73 14.44 1.59
C LEU A 127 -4.50 14.23 0.09
N SER A 128 -3.41 14.77 -0.45
CA SER A 128 -2.96 14.43 -1.80
C SER A 128 -2.48 12.98 -1.88
N THR A 129 -2.46 12.39 -3.09
CA THR A 129 -2.00 11.01 -3.27
C THR A 129 -0.55 10.80 -2.79
N ASP A 130 0.34 11.77 -2.99
CA ASP A 130 1.74 11.68 -2.51
C ASP A 130 1.84 11.74 -0.98
N PHE A 131 0.97 12.52 -0.33
CA PHE A 131 0.88 12.53 1.13
C PHE A 131 0.43 11.17 1.65
N ARG A 132 -0.60 10.57 1.02
CA ARG A 132 -1.08 9.22 1.35
C ARG A 132 0.02 8.17 1.13
N ASN A 133 0.72 8.19 0.00
CA ASN A 133 1.85 7.31 -0.29
C ASN A 133 2.95 7.38 0.79
N SER A 134 3.23 8.59 1.28
CA SER A 134 4.24 8.82 2.32
C SER A 134 3.80 8.30 3.69
N VAL A 135 2.50 8.30 4.00
CA VAL A 135 1.96 7.64 5.19
C VAL A 135 1.92 6.12 5.01
N ASP A 136 1.51 5.65 3.83
CA ASP A 136 1.31 4.25 3.50
C ASP A 136 2.61 3.44 3.60
N VAL A 137 3.73 3.99 3.12
CA VAL A 137 5.04 3.33 3.20
C VAL A 137 5.46 3.08 4.66
N MET A 138 5.09 3.99 5.57
CA MET A 138 5.39 3.93 7.00
C MET A 138 4.48 2.96 7.78
N THR A 139 3.51 2.32 7.12
CA THR A 139 2.67 1.31 7.78
C THR A 139 3.46 0.06 8.12
N THR A 140 4.53 -0.24 7.39
CA THR A 140 5.32 -1.45 7.64
C THR A 140 5.97 -1.47 9.03
N GLU A 141 6.24 -0.31 9.60
CA GLU A 141 6.80 -0.09 10.93
C GLU A 141 5.83 -0.50 12.03
N THR A 142 4.55 -0.72 11.70
CA THR A 142 3.54 -1.29 12.60
C THR A 142 3.54 -2.82 12.59
N THR A 143 4.32 -3.48 11.73
CA THR A 143 4.26 -4.94 11.49
C THR A 143 2.92 -5.45 10.93
N CYS A 144 2.13 -4.55 10.34
CA CYS A 144 0.96 -4.92 9.56
C CYS A 144 1.37 -5.80 8.35
N LEU A 145 0.47 -6.67 7.93
CA LEU A 145 0.64 -7.45 6.70
C LEU A 145 0.67 -6.51 5.48
N SER A 146 -0.32 -5.62 5.41
CA SER A 146 -0.52 -4.69 4.31
C SER A 146 -1.38 -3.51 4.76
N SER A 147 -1.56 -2.56 3.86
CA SER A 147 -2.43 -1.42 3.99
C SER A 147 -3.28 -1.26 2.73
N VAL A 148 -4.51 -0.77 2.91
CA VAL A 148 -5.43 -0.41 1.84
C VAL A 148 -6.13 0.90 2.20
N TRP A 149 -6.49 1.70 1.20
CA TRP A 149 -7.06 3.02 1.41
C TRP A 149 -8.36 3.18 0.64
N GLN A 150 -9.27 4.01 1.16
CA GLN A 150 -10.30 4.60 0.32
C GLN A 150 -9.65 5.35 -0.85
N THR A 151 -10.15 5.11 -2.05
CA THR A 151 -9.68 5.78 -3.27
C THR A 151 -10.76 6.73 -3.80
N ASP A 152 -10.31 7.86 -4.33
CA ASP A 152 -11.13 8.97 -4.79
C ASP A 152 -10.52 9.59 -6.05
N GLU A 153 -11.09 10.69 -6.53
CA GLU A 153 -10.67 11.35 -7.76
C GLU A 153 -9.20 11.82 -7.73
N GLU A 154 -8.67 12.10 -6.54
CA GLU A 154 -7.25 12.47 -6.35
C GLU A 154 -6.31 11.32 -6.74
N VAL A 155 -6.70 10.06 -6.48
CA VAL A 155 -5.97 8.87 -6.92
C VAL A 155 -6.10 8.67 -8.43
N HIS A 156 -7.30 8.88 -8.99
CA HIS A 156 -7.52 8.83 -10.44
C HIS A 156 -6.64 9.85 -11.16
N ASN A 157 -6.62 11.11 -10.70
CA ASN A 157 -5.81 12.18 -11.28
C ASN A 157 -4.31 11.86 -11.20
N TRP A 158 -3.84 11.34 -10.06
CA TRP A 158 -2.44 10.93 -9.91
C TRP A 158 -2.07 9.83 -10.92
N LEU A 159 -2.91 8.81 -11.08
CA LEU A 159 -2.68 7.76 -12.08
C LEU A 159 -2.75 8.32 -13.51
N ALA A 160 -3.68 9.22 -13.80
CA ALA A 160 -3.83 9.85 -15.11
C ALA A 160 -2.61 10.71 -15.49
N LEU A 161 -2.00 11.41 -14.52
CA LEU A 161 -0.74 12.14 -14.72
C LEU A 161 0.41 11.22 -15.16
N HIS A 162 0.37 9.95 -14.76
CA HIS A 162 1.32 8.91 -15.18
C HIS A 162 0.86 8.14 -16.42
N GLY A 163 -0.19 8.60 -17.13
CA GLY A 163 -0.74 7.94 -18.31
C GLY A 163 -1.52 6.65 -18.01
N ARG A 164 -2.01 6.52 -16.77
CA ARG A 164 -2.57 5.27 -16.23
C ARG A 164 -3.96 5.44 -15.60
N GLY A 165 -4.73 6.43 -16.04
CA GLY A 165 -6.09 6.68 -15.53
C GLY A 165 -7.00 5.43 -15.59
N GLN A 166 -6.81 4.56 -16.59
CA GLN A 166 -7.51 3.28 -16.72
C GLN A 166 -7.24 2.26 -15.61
N ASP A 167 -6.15 2.43 -14.86
CA ASP A 167 -5.81 1.57 -13.72
C ASP A 167 -6.51 2.02 -12.43
N TYR A 168 -7.29 3.10 -12.46
CA TYR A 168 -8.08 3.54 -11.32
C TYR A 168 -9.30 2.64 -11.09
N CYS A 169 -9.56 2.34 -9.82
CA CYS A 169 -10.80 1.74 -9.37
C CYS A 169 -11.21 2.42 -8.07
N GLN A 170 -12.48 2.81 -7.96
CA GLN A 170 -13.00 3.38 -6.74
C GLN A 170 -13.19 2.28 -5.69
N LEU A 171 -12.53 2.44 -4.55
CA LEU A 171 -12.56 1.51 -3.43
C LEU A 171 -13.11 2.25 -2.21
N ASN A 172 -14.18 1.71 -1.65
CA ASN A 172 -14.78 2.17 -0.42
C ASN A 172 -15.16 0.96 0.45
N PRO A 173 -15.08 1.10 1.78
CA PRO A 173 -15.71 0.16 2.69
C PRO A 173 -17.18 -0.05 2.32
N GLN A 174 -17.63 -1.29 2.41
CA GLN A 174 -19.06 -1.57 2.26
C GLN A 174 -19.86 -0.93 3.40
N PRO A 175 -21.14 -0.58 3.15
CA PRO A 175 -22.04 -0.20 4.24
C PRO A 175 -22.03 -1.27 5.33
N MET A 176 -21.76 -0.89 6.59
CA MET A 176 -21.65 -1.78 7.75
C MET A 176 -20.45 -2.75 7.73
N ALA A 177 -19.32 -2.35 7.13
CA ALA A 177 -18.06 -3.07 7.31
C ALA A 177 -17.68 -3.17 8.81
N TYR A 178 -17.37 -4.39 9.25
CA TYR A 178 -16.89 -4.66 10.61
C TYR A 178 -15.36 -4.75 10.63
N TYR A 179 -14.77 -4.19 11.69
CA TYR A 179 -13.33 -4.15 11.88
C TYR A 179 -12.95 -4.85 13.18
N ASP A 180 -11.81 -5.56 13.18
CA ASP A 180 -11.22 -6.19 14.37
C ASP A 180 -10.69 -5.15 15.37
N GLY A 181 -10.44 -3.93 14.90
CA GLY A 181 -10.01 -2.80 15.72
C GLY A 181 -10.19 -1.49 14.98
N CYS A 182 -10.21 -0.40 15.71
CA CYS A 182 -10.29 0.94 15.12
C CYS A 182 -9.43 1.91 15.93
N ILE A 183 -8.69 2.75 15.21
CA ILE A 183 -8.10 3.98 15.75
C ILE A 183 -8.70 5.17 15.00
N SER A 184 -9.02 6.24 15.73
CA SER A 184 -9.50 7.49 15.14
C SER A 184 -8.50 8.60 15.40
N ARG A 185 -8.15 9.35 14.36
CA ARG A 185 -7.19 10.46 14.41
C ARG A 185 -7.61 11.66 13.57
#